data_AF-A0A101EZZ8-F1
#
_entry.id   AF-A0A101EZZ8-F1
#
_cell.length_a   1.000
_cell.length_b   1.000
_cell.length_c   1.000
_cell.angle_alpha   90.00
_cell.angle_beta   90.00
_cell.angle_gamma   90.00
#
_symmetry.space_group_name_H-M   'P 1'
#
loop_
_entity.id
_entity.type
_entity.pdbx_description
1 polymer ?
#
loop_
_entity_poly.entity_id
_entity_poly.type
_entity_poly.pdbx_seq_one_letter_code
_entity_poly.pdbx_strand_id
1 'polypeptide(L)'
;MFAKEELAERINRIRKENGFPIVPFVIEEVNYDEEGDKLFIIAKDRSDKSAIIGNSFVIGKLREELGIKQVTVYSKLDLIIKRKKLEENLKRIKDTLLDFLIPIIEADFNFPPRKWPTLHNNGRALVFLSFNAKAMLGFAEKVGLEAERIGIKYTFPKMEYEAMEGSLRELFFPDERKLIDVAKERDLKIIIADFPFDLKINEDIALLNPLRFFHIGFFEAKYFFGFEKPVRVDKDAMIDFVVDMVAEGLMESTDGANLIWWAWKR
;
A
#
# COMPACT_ATOMS: atom_id res chain seq x y z
N MET A 1 25.31 -6.59 8.95
CA MET A 1 24.17 -7.53 8.89
C MET A 1 23.65 -7.73 10.31
N PHE A 2 22.36 -7.50 10.55
CA PHE A 2 21.76 -7.61 11.90
C PHE A 2 21.46 -9.07 12.23
N ALA A 3 21.95 -9.57 13.36
CA ALA A 3 21.64 -10.93 13.84
C ALA A 3 20.27 -10.98 14.52
N LYS A 4 19.57 -12.12 14.39
CA LYS A 4 18.21 -12.28 14.95
C LYS A 4 18.24 -12.23 16.47
N GLU A 5 19.21 -12.89 17.06
CA GLU A 5 19.41 -13.01 18.50
C GLU A 5 19.72 -11.64 19.10
N GLU A 6 20.60 -10.86 18.45
CA GLU A 6 20.94 -9.51 18.88
C GLU A 6 19.72 -8.57 18.82
N LEU A 7 18.93 -8.63 17.74
CA LEU A 7 17.70 -7.85 17.64
C LEU A 7 16.70 -8.25 18.71
N ALA A 8 16.53 -9.55 18.98
CA ALA A 8 15.63 -10.04 20.01
C ALA A 8 16.06 -9.56 21.41
N GLU A 9 17.36 -9.59 21.71
CA GLU A 9 17.92 -9.06 22.96
C GLU A 9 17.67 -7.56 23.11
N ARG A 10 17.92 -6.77 22.05
CA ARG A 10 17.66 -5.32 22.05
C ARG A 10 16.18 -5.01 22.24
N ILE A 11 15.29 -5.72 21.53
CA ILE A 11 13.83 -5.58 21.69
C ILE A 11 13.42 -5.87 23.14
N ASN A 12 13.89 -6.97 23.72
CA ASN A 12 13.58 -7.32 25.11
C ASN A 12 14.13 -6.32 26.12
N ARG A 13 15.33 -5.79 25.87
CA ARG A 13 15.91 -4.71 26.68
C ARG A 13 15.04 -3.45 26.64
N ILE A 14 14.68 -2.97 25.44
CA ILE A 14 13.80 -1.81 25.26
C ILE A 14 12.47 -2.01 25.97
N ARG A 15 11.86 -3.20 25.85
CA ARG A 15 10.62 -3.53 26.56
C ARG A 15 10.78 -3.40 28.06
N LYS A 16 11.81 -4.05 28.62
CA LYS A 16 12.09 -4.06 30.06
C LYS A 16 12.37 -2.65 30.61
N GLU A 17 13.23 -1.89 29.94
CA GLU A 17 13.61 -0.52 30.35
C GLU A 17 12.44 0.46 30.34
N ASN A 18 11.42 0.21 29.51
CA ASN A 18 10.25 1.08 29.36
C ASN A 18 8.99 0.49 30.03
N GLY A 19 9.13 -0.51 30.90
CA GLY A 19 8.02 -1.06 31.70
C GLY A 19 7.01 -1.90 30.91
N PHE A 20 7.36 -2.35 29.69
CA PHE A 20 6.51 -3.27 28.94
C PHE A 20 6.71 -4.72 29.41
N PRO A 21 5.66 -5.56 29.36
CA PRO A 21 5.79 -6.98 29.67
C PRO A 21 6.80 -7.66 28.75
N ILE A 22 7.70 -8.48 29.29
CA ILE A 22 8.54 -9.36 28.48
C ILE A 22 7.67 -10.52 28.02
N VAL A 23 7.46 -10.61 26.72
CA VAL A 23 6.66 -11.66 26.08
C VAL A 23 7.57 -12.44 25.14
N PRO A 24 7.44 -13.78 25.06
CA PRO A 24 8.19 -14.56 24.10
C PRO A 24 7.76 -14.17 22.67
N PHE A 25 8.72 -14.09 21.76
CA PHE A 25 8.47 -13.92 20.34
C PHE A 25 9.56 -14.58 19.50
N VAL A 26 9.25 -14.90 18.24
CA VAL A 26 10.20 -15.50 17.30
C VAL A 26 10.42 -14.61 16.09
N ILE A 27 11.70 -14.31 15.81
CA ILE A 27 12.15 -13.70 14.56
C ILE A 27 12.58 -14.82 13.61
N GLU A 28 11.86 -15.01 12.50
CA GLU A 28 12.16 -16.01 11.48
C GLU A 28 13.24 -15.54 10.51
N GLU A 29 13.24 -14.26 10.13
CA GLU A 29 14.14 -13.70 9.11
C GLU A 29 14.36 -12.21 9.35
N VAL A 30 15.50 -11.71 8.91
CA VAL A 30 15.88 -10.30 9.00
C VAL A 30 16.53 -9.90 7.69
N ASN A 31 15.94 -8.94 7.00
CA ASN A 31 16.45 -8.40 5.75
C ASN A 31 16.79 -6.93 5.94
N TYR A 32 17.98 -6.52 5.52
CA TYR A 32 18.41 -5.14 5.58
C TYR A 32 18.63 -4.60 4.17
N ASP A 33 17.93 -3.51 3.85
CA ASP A 33 18.06 -2.78 2.61
C ASP A 33 19.04 -1.62 2.82
N GLU A 34 20.29 -1.82 2.40
CA GLU A 34 21.37 -0.82 2.57
C GLU A 34 21.08 0.47 1.80
N GLU A 35 20.44 0.38 0.64
CA GLU A 35 20.13 1.54 -0.22
C GLU A 35 19.06 2.44 0.43
N GLY A 36 17.98 1.81 0.92
CA GLY A 36 16.91 2.51 1.61
C GLY A 36 17.21 2.82 3.07
N ASP A 37 18.26 2.23 3.65
CA ASP A 37 18.55 2.20 5.09
C ASP A 37 17.34 1.71 5.90
N LYS A 38 16.81 0.55 5.50
CA LYS A 38 15.57 -0.04 6.05
C LYS A 38 15.79 -1.46 6.55
N LEU A 39 15.39 -1.72 7.78
CA LEU A 39 15.38 -3.05 8.38
C LEU A 39 13.98 -3.67 8.31
N PHE A 40 13.92 -4.89 7.82
CA PHE A 40 12.73 -5.73 7.77
C PHE A 40 12.90 -6.90 8.73
N ILE A 41 12.00 -7.03 9.70
CA ILE A 41 11.96 -8.13 10.66
C ILE A 41 10.76 -8.99 10.33
N ILE A 42 10.97 -10.29 10.09
CA ILE A 42 9.91 -11.22 9.74
C ILE A 42 9.65 -12.07 10.97
N ALA A 43 8.50 -11.84 11.59
CA ALA A 43 8.00 -12.58 12.72
C ALA A 43 7.35 -13.90 12.25
N LYS A 44 7.36 -14.93 13.10
CA LYS A 44 6.74 -16.21 12.77
C LYS A 44 5.24 -16.11 12.54
N ASP A 45 4.54 -15.36 13.39
CA ASP A 45 3.11 -15.12 13.28
C ASP A 45 2.73 -13.67 13.65
N ARG A 46 1.42 -13.38 13.70
CA ARG A 46 0.91 -12.05 14.05
C ARG A 46 1.10 -11.71 15.52
N SER A 47 1.05 -12.68 16.42
CA SER A 47 1.29 -12.46 17.85
C SER A 47 2.75 -12.06 18.09
N ASP A 48 3.69 -12.73 17.43
CA ASP A 48 5.11 -12.39 17.44
C ASP A 48 5.37 -11.01 16.81
N LYS A 49 4.71 -10.70 15.69
CA LYS A 49 4.76 -9.36 15.08
C LYS A 49 4.32 -8.30 16.08
N SER A 50 3.18 -8.47 16.75
CA SER A 50 2.68 -7.55 17.77
C SER A 50 3.62 -7.46 18.98
N ALA A 51 4.25 -8.55 19.41
CA ALA A 51 5.24 -8.56 20.48
C ALA A 51 6.50 -7.74 20.13
N ILE A 52 6.99 -7.86 18.89
CA ILE A 52 8.13 -7.09 18.38
C ILE A 52 7.76 -5.61 18.22
N ILE A 53 6.60 -5.31 17.64
CA ILE A 53 6.12 -3.92 17.43
C ILE A 53 5.82 -3.23 18.77
N GLY A 54 5.21 -3.95 19.71
CA GLY A 54 4.56 -3.38 20.87
C GLY A 54 3.41 -2.45 20.47
N ASN A 55 3.39 -1.25 21.02
CA ASN A 55 2.48 -0.16 20.66
C ASN A 55 3.15 0.84 19.68
N SER A 56 3.96 0.33 18.75
CA SER A 56 4.87 1.09 17.87
C SER A 56 6.04 1.79 18.56
N PHE A 57 6.03 1.90 19.90
CA PHE A 57 7.12 2.51 20.65
C PHE A 57 8.41 1.69 20.57
N VAL A 58 8.31 0.36 20.70
CA VAL A 58 9.47 -0.54 20.77
C VAL A 58 10.27 -0.47 19.46
N ILE A 59 9.58 -0.56 18.31
CA ILE A 59 10.23 -0.41 17.00
C ILE A 59 10.75 1.01 16.77
N GLY A 60 10.08 2.04 17.30
CA GLY A 60 10.55 3.43 17.23
C GLY A 60 11.87 3.61 17.96
N LYS A 61 12.00 3.04 19.17
CA LYS A 61 13.25 3.03 19.95
C LYS A 61 14.33 2.18 19.31
N LEU A 62 13.98 1.00 18.81
CA LEU A 62 14.93 0.14 18.10
C LEU A 62 15.51 0.87 16.89
N ARG A 63 14.68 1.55 16.09
CA ARG A 63 15.12 2.39 14.98
C ARG A 63 16.10 3.48 15.45
N GLU A 64 15.78 4.19 16.53
CA GLU A 64 16.65 5.23 17.12
C GLU A 64 18.01 4.65 17.57
N GLU A 65 18.03 3.53 18.27
CA GLU A 65 19.26 2.88 18.74
C GLU A 65 20.14 2.37 17.59
N LEU A 66 19.52 1.86 16.52
CA LEU A 66 20.24 1.34 15.36
C LEU A 66 20.69 2.46 14.40
N GLY A 67 20.17 3.68 14.55
CA GLY A 67 20.53 4.82 13.71
C GLY A 67 20.09 4.70 12.25
N ILE A 68 19.04 3.91 11.98
CA ILE A 68 18.54 3.61 10.62
C ILE A 68 17.25 4.38 10.31
N LYS A 69 16.96 4.61 9.02
CA LYS A 69 15.76 5.36 8.59
C LYS A 69 14.44 4.68 8.96
N GLN A 70 14.35 3.36 8.84
CA GLN A 70 13.08 2.65 9.04
C GLN A 70 13.26 1.22 9.57
N VAL A 71 12.37 0.82 10.47
CA VAL A 71 12.17 -0.58 10.88
C VAL A 71 10.74 -0.97 10.54
N THR A 72 10.55 -2.07 9.83
CA THR A 72 9.23 -2.63 9.52
C THR A 72 9.19 -4.09 9.95
N VAL A 73 8.05 -4.51 10.51
CA VAL A 73 7.84 -5.88 10.96
C VAL A 73 6.71 -6.50 10.16
N TYR A 74 6.95 -7.66 9.57
CA TYR A 74 5.93 -8.46 8.87
C TYR A 74 5.72 -9.77 9.60
N SER A 75 4.53 -10.36 9.50
CA SER A 75 4.39 -11.78 9.83
C SER A 75 4.68 -12.63 8.61
N LYS A 76 5.19 -13.84 8.81
CA LYS A 76 5.42 -14.81 7.73
C LYS A 76 4.13 -15.09 6.94
N LEU A 77 2.99 -15.12 7.64
CA LEU A 77 1.68 -15.28 7.02
C LEU A 77 1.34 -14.14 6.05
N ASP A 78 1.61 -12.88 6.41
CA ASP A 78 1.36 -11.73 5.52
C ASP A 78 2.16 -11.88 4.20
N LEU A 79 3.41 -12.34 4.27
CA LEU A 79 4.26 -12.59 3.09
C LEU A 79 3.76 -13.78 2.25
N ILE A 80 3.28 -14.85 2.89
CA ILE A 80 2.67 -16.00 2.19
C ILE A 80 1.41 -15.57 1.42
N ILE A 81 0.54 -14.78 2.06
CA ILE A 81 -0.68 -14.24 1.43
C ILE A 81 -0.32 -13.38 0.22
N LYS A 82 0.65 -12.47 0.38
CA LYS A 82 1.16 -11.65 -0.73
C LYS A 82 1.63 -12.52 -1.90
N ARG A 83 2.49 -13.51 -1.66
CA ARG A 83 3.02 -14.40 -2.72
C ARG A 83 1.91 -15.16 -3.44
N LYS A 84 0.95 -15.73 -2.70
CA LYS A 84 -0.21 -16.41 -3.29
C LYS A 84 -1.01 -15.46 -4.20
N LYS A 85 -1.23 -14.23 -3.74
CA LYS A 85 -1.96 -13.23 -4.53
C LYS A 85 -1.21 -12.84 -5.81
N LEU A 86 0.11 -12.69 -5.74
CA LEU A 86 0.96 -12.43 -6.89
C LEU A 86 0.93 -13.58 -7.91
N GLU A 87 0.96 -14.83 -7.46
CA GLU A 87 0.83 -16.01 -8.34
C GLU A 87 -0.51 -16.05 -9.08
N GLU A 88 -1.61 -15.78 -8.38
CA GLU A 88 -2.95 -15.71 -8.95
C GLU A 88 -3.03 -14.57 -9.99
N ASN A 89 -2.48 -13.41 -9.65
CA ASN A 89 -2.54 -12.22 -10.50
C ASN A 89 -1.62 -12.32 -11.72
N LEU A 90 -0.45 -12.95 -11.59
CA LEU A 90 0.44 -13.24 -12.72
C LEU A 90 -0.27 -14.05 -13.80
N LYS A 91 -1.05 -15.07 -13.40
CA LYS A 91 -1.84 -15.89 -14.32
C LYS A 91 -2.96 -15.11 -14.98
N ARG A 92 -3.58 -14.15 -14.26
CA ARG A 92 -4.71 -13.35 -14.76
C ARG A 92 -4.30 -12.29 -15.77
N ILE A 93 -3.10 -11.74 -15.64
CA ILE A 93 -2.64 -10.70 -16.56
C ILE A 93 -1.92 -11.23 -17.78
N LYS A 94 -1.45 -12.49 -17.75
CA LYS A 94 -0.73 -13.09 -18.86
C LYS A 94 -1.54 -13.02 -20.16
N ASP A 95 -0.91 -12.55 -21.24
CA ASP A 95 -1.50 -12.37 -22.56
C ASP A 95 -2.64 -11.32 -22.57
N THR A 96 -2.61 -10.36 -21.63
CA THR A 96 -3.54 -9.22 -21.57
C THR A 96 -2.82 -7.89 -21.77
N LEU A 97 -3.58 -6.79 -21.89
CA LEU A 97 -3.03 -5.44 -21.96
C LEU A 97 -2.19 -5.03 -20.73
N LEU A 98 -2.21 -5.81 -19.64
CA LEU A 98 -1.43 -5.59 -18.42
C LEU A 98 -0.16 -6.45 -18.32
N ASP A 99 0.23 -7.19 -19.37
CA ASP A 99 1.44 -8.02 -19.39
C ASP A 99 2.73 -7.28 -19.05
N PHE A 100 2.78 -5.97 -19.33
CA PHE A 100 3.92 -5.13 -18.95
C PHE A 100 4.15 -5.09 -17.43
N LEU A 101 3.19 -5.51 -16.60
CA LEU A 101 3.34 -5.62 -15.14
C LEU A 101 4.06 -6.89 -14.69
N ILE A 102 4.29 -7.87 -15.58
CA ILE A 102 4.96 -9.15 -15.23
C ILE A 102 6.31 -8.91 -14.53
N PRO A 103 7.23 -8.05 -15.03
CA PRO A 103 8.50 -7.79 -14.35
C PRO A 103 8.34 -7.19 -12.95
N ILE A 104 7.26 -6.46 -12.70
CA ILE A 104 6.95 -5.90 -11.38
C ILE A 104 6.53 -7.03 -10.43
N ILE A 105 5.65 -7.93 -10.87
CA ILE A 105 5.22 -9.09 -10.09
C ILE A 105 6.42 -9.99 -9.75
N GLU A 106 7.26 -10.27 -10.74
CA GLU A 106 8.46 -11.09 -10.58
C GLU A 106 9.42 -10.51 -9.53
N ALA A 107 9.63 -9.19 -9.56
CA ALA A 107 10.41 -8.50 -8.54
C ALA A 107 9.77 -8.61 -7.14
N ASP A 108 8.44 -8.51 -7.06
CA ASP A 108 7.71 -8.50 -5.80
C ASP A 108 7.63 -9.87 -5.09
N PHE A 109 7.93 -10.98 -5.79
CA PHE A 109 8.11 -12.30 -5.13
C PHE A 109 9.27 -12.32 -4.13
N ASN A 110 10.28 -11.48 -4.36
CA ASN A 110 11.47 -11.37 -3.52
C ASN A 110 11.34 -10.31 -2.41
N PHE A 111 10.15 -9.72 -2.25
CA PHE A 111 9.87 -8.80 -1.17
C PHE A 111 9.89 -9.51 0.20
N PRO A 112 10.45 -8.89 1.27
CA PRO A 112 11.11 -7.58 1.35
C PRO A 112 12.65 -7.63 1.26
N PRO A 113 13.33 -6.59 0.71
CA PRO A 113 12.79 -5.30 0.29
C PRO A 113 12.13 -5.29 -1.10
N ARG A 114 11.37 -4.24 -1.39
CA ARG A 114 10.76 -4.02 -2.71
C ARG A 114 11.77 -3.39 -3.66
N LYS A 115 12.11 -4.10 -4.73
CA LYS A 115 13.06 -3.65 -5.76
C LYS A 115 12.45 -3.73 -7.15
N TRP A 116 11.43 -2.90 -7.40
CA TRP A 116 10.78 -2.86 -8.71
C TRP A 116 11.71 -2.31 -9.79
N PRO A 117 11.78 -2.96 -10.96
CA PRO A 117 12.43 -2.37 -12.12
C PRO A 117 11.68 -1.10 -12.52
N THR A 118 12.42 -0.13 -13.09
CA THR A 118 11.78 1.01 -13.74
C THR A 118 11.30 0.57 -15.12
N LEU A 119 10.02 0.77 -15.39
CA LEU A 119 9.44 0.53 -16.71
C LEU A 119 9.17 1.87 -17.41
N HIS A 120 9.17 1.86 -18.74
CA HIS A 120 9.00 3.06 -19.55
C HIS A 120 8.09 2.77 -20.74
N ASN A 121 7.33 3.78 -21.17
CA ASN A 121 6.56 3.79 -22.41
C ASN A 121 5.49 2.67 -22.52
N ASN A 122 4.77 2.37 -21.43
CA ASN A 122 3.73 1.34 -21.40
C ASN A 122 2.32 1.87 -21.74
N GLY A 123 2.25 3.07 -22.33
CA GLY A 123 1.00 3.69 -22.78
C GLY A 123 0.44 4.71 -21.79
N ARG A 124 -0.87 4.93 -21.86
CA ARG A 124 -1.60 5.98 -21.14
C ARG A 124 -2.65 5.33 -20.24
N ALA A 125 -2.87 5.90 -19.07
CA ALA A 125 -3.86 5.42 -18.11
C ALA A 125 -4.67 6.56 -17.51
N LEU A 126 -5.97 6.35 -17.34
CA LEU A 126 -6.82 7.22 -16.55
C LEU A 126 -6.51 6.95 -15.07
N VAL A 127 -6.02 7.95 -14.35
CA VAL A 127 -5.78 7.84 -12.91
C VAL A 127 -6.80 8.70 -12.17
N PHE A 128 -7.74 8.03 -11.50
CA PHE A 128 -8.70 8.71 -10.65
C PHE A 128 -8.09 8.97 -9.27
N LEU A 129 -8.06 10.23 -8.85
CA LEU A 129 -7.54 10.65 -7.56
C LEU A 129 -8.52 10.26 -6.45
N SER A 130 -8.44 9.00 -6.02
CA SER A 130 -9.11 8.43 -4.86
C SER A 130 -8.30 8.64 -3.57
N PHE A 131 -8.70 8.02 -2.45
CA PHE A 131 -8.06 8.19 -1.14
C PHE A 131 -6.54 8.01 -1.16
N ASN A 132 -6.02 7.03 -1.92
CA ASN A 132 -4.61 6.78 -2.11
C ASN A 132 -4.04 7.44 -3.38
N ALA A 133 -4.52 8.63 -3.76
CA ALA A 133 -4.16 9.36 -4.99
C ALA A 133 -2.64 9.38 -5.29
N LYS A 134 -1.79 9.63 -4.28
CA LYS A 134 -0.33 9.60 -4.45
C LYS A 134 0.20 8.22 -4.83
N ALA A 135 -0.35 7.15 -4.25
CA ALA A 135 0.01 5.78 -4.60
C ALA A 135 -0.46 5.40 -6.01
N MET A 136 -1.66 5.83 -6.41
CA MET A 136 -2.17 5.58 -7.76
C MET A 136 -1.31 6.24 -8.84
N LEU A 137 -0.97 7.52 -8.63
CA LEU A 137 -0.09 8.26 -9.54
C LEU A 137 1.34 7.71 -9.54
N GLY A 138 1.90 7.47 -8.34
CA GLY A 138 3.25 6.94 -8.20
C GLY A 138 3.39 5.54 -8.79
N PHE A 139 2.35 4.71 -8.69
CA PHE A 139 2.29 3.42 -9.38
C PHE A 139 2.33 3.61 -10.90
N ALA A 140 1.45 4.43 -11.46
CA ALA A 140 1.39 4.69 -12.90
C ALA A 140 2.76 5.16 -13.45
N GLU A 141 3.38 6.12 -12.78
CA GLU A 141 4.72 6.62 -13.13
C GLU A 141 5.78 5.52 -13.07
N LYS A 142 5.81 4.73 -11.99
CA LYS A 142 6.81 3.68 -11.77
C LYS A 142 6.74 2.57 -12.82
N VAL A 143 5.54 2.29 -13.32
CA VAL A 143 5.31 1.29 -14.37
C VAL A 143 5.27 1.91 -15.78
N GLY A 144 5.72 3.16 -15.94
CA GLY A 144 5.90 3.77 -17.25
C GLY A 144 4.61 4.15 -17.98
N LEU A 145 3.52 4.38 -17.25
CA LEU A 145 2.25 4.88 -17.78
C LEU A 145 2.20 6.41 -17.70
N GLU A 146 1.77 7.04 -18.78
CA GLU A 146 1.39 8.45 -18.76
C GLU A 146 0.02 8.60 -18.09
N ALA A 147 -0.03 9.30 -16.96
CA ALA A 147 -1.22 9.44 -16.14
C ALA A 147 -2.10 10.61 -16.60
N GLU A 148 -3.28 10.31 -17.14
CA GLU A 148 -4.38 11.25 -17.30
C GLU A 148 -5.15 11.38 -15.99
N ARG A 149 -4.97 12.52 -15.30
CA ARG A 149 -5.40 12.68 -13.91
C ARG A 149 -6.78 13.31 -13.84
N ILE A 150 -7.72 12.62 -13.22
CA ILE A 150 -9.06 13.13 -12.94
C ILE A 150 -9.39 12.97 -11.46
N GLY A 151 -10.27 13.79 -10.91
CA GLY A 151 -10.64 13.69 -9.50
C GLY A 151 -11.81 14.58 -9.12
N ILE A 152 -12.45 14.25 -8.00
CA ILE A 152 -13.59 15.03 -7.50
C ILE A 152 -13.13 16.44 -7.14
N LYS A 153 -13.90 17.43 -7.58
CA LYS A 153 -13.62 18.85 -7.36
C LYS A 153 -13.31 19.19 -5.89
N TYR A 154 -12.21 19.91 -5.69
CA TYR A 154 -11.73 20.42 -4.40
C TYR A 154 -11.36 19.36 -3.36
N THR A 155 -11.04 18.12 -3.77
CA THR A 155 -10.57 17.08 -2.83
C THR A 155 -9.06 17.17 -2.56
N PHE A 156 -8.25 17.45 -3.59
CA PHE A 156 -6.79 17.53 -3.48
C PHE A 156 -6.22 18.87 -3.99
N PRO A 157 -6.39 19.99 -3.28
CA PRO A 157 -6.01 21.32 -3.78
C PRO A 157 -4.51 21.52 -4.06
N LYS A 158 -3.65 20.62 -3.58
CA LYS A 158 -2.20 20.64 -3.81
C LYS A 158 -1.75 19.75 -4.97
N MET A 159 -2.68 19.14 -5.69
CA MET A 159 -2.40 18.23 -6.79
C MET A 159 -3.05 18.76 -8.07
N GLU A 160 -2.36 18.60 -9.19
CA GLU A 160 -2.88 18.93 -10.51
C GLU A 160 -3.67 17.76 -11.08
N TYR A 161 -4.94 18.01 -11.40
CA TYR A 161 -5.86 17.06 -12.02
C TYR A 161 -7.01 17.83 -12.66
N GLU A 162 -7.67 17.19 -13.63
CA GLU A 162 -8.92 17.69 -14.18
C GLU A 162 -10.06 17.39 -13.20
N ALA A 163 -10.73 18.45 -12.76
CA ALA A 163 -11.82 18.35 -11.80
C ALA A 163 -13.08 17.81 -12.49
N MET A 164 -13.72 16.82 -11.86
CA MET A 164 -15.01 16.31 -12.26
C MET A 164 -16.02 16.45 -11.13
N GLU A 165 -17.30 16.55 -11.49
CA GLU A 165 -18.40 16.48 -10.52
C GLU A 165 -18.57 15.03 -10.05
N GLY A 166 -18.97 14.82 -8.79
CA GLY A 166 -19.11 13.49 -8.18
C GLY A 166 -19.40 13.57 -6.69
N SER A 167 -19.85 12.46 -6.13
CA SER A 167 -20.08 12.32 -4.70
C SER A 167 -18.74 12.16 -3.95
N LEU A 168 -18.66 12.62 -2.70
CA LEU A 168 -17.45 12.40 -1.89
C LEU A 168 -17.23 10.90 -1.55
N ARG A 169 -18.27 10.06 -1.66
CA ARG A 169 -18.15 8.61 -1.54
C ARG A 169 -17.25 8.01 -2.63
N GLU A 170 -17.26 8.58 -3.83
CA GLU A 170 -16.42 8.11 -4.95
C GLU A 170 -14.91 8.24 -4.64
N LEU A 171 -14.51 9.08 -3.68
CA LEU A 171 -13.13 9.17 -3.20
C LEU A 171 -12.63 7.83 -2.64
N PHE A 172 -13.53 7.05 -2.06
CA PHE A 172 -13.25 5.77 -1.41
C PHE A 172 -13.74 4.58 -2.23
N PHE A 173 -14.81 4.78 -2.99
CA PHE A 173 -15.44 3.75 -3.82
C PHE A 173 -15.70 4.32 -5.22
N PRO A 174 -14.68 4.35 -6.09
CA PRO A 174 -14.77 4.96 -7.41
C PRO A 174 -15.90 4.34 -8.26
N ASP A 175 -16.65 5.18 -8.99
CA ASP A 175 -17.73 4.71 -9.86
C ASP A 175 -17.17 4.10 -11.15
N GLU A 176 -17.26 2.78 -11.27
CA GLU A 176 -16.75 2.02 -12.42
C GLU A 176 -17.32 2.52 -13.75
N ARG A 177 -18.64 2.74 -13.84
CA ARG A 177 -19.31 3.07 -15.11
C ARG A 177 -18.86 4.43 -15.59
N LYS A 178 -18.89 5.40 -14.69
CA LYS A 178 -18.48 6.77 -14.96
C LYS A 178 -17.03 6.86 -15.40
N LEU A 179 -16.12 6.11 -14.76
CA LEU A 179 -14.71 6.10 -15.15
C LEU A 179 -14.49 5.37 -16.48
N ILE A 180 -15.25 4.32 -16.78
CA ILE A 180 -15.22 3.64 -18.09
C ILE A 180 -15.66 4.60 -19.19
N ASP A 181 -16.74 5.35 -18.99
CA ASP A 181 -17.24 6.30 -19.99
C ASP A 181 -16.17 7.37 -20.31
N VAL A 182 -15.55 7.94 -19.27
CA VAL A 182 -14.43 8.90 -19.44
C VAL A 182 -13.24 8.26 -20.15
N ALA A 183 -12.88 7.02 -19.81
CA ALA A 183 -11.79 6.33 -20.49
C ALA A 183 -12.10 6.07 -21.97
N LYS A 184 -13.34 5.70 -22.31
CA LYS A 184 -13.78 5.51 -23.71
C LYS A 184 -13.72 6.80 -24.51
N GLU A 185 -14.18 7.92 -23.95
CA GLU A 185 -14.10 9.24 -24.58
C GLU A 185 -12.67 9.67 -24.91
N ARG A 186 -11.69 9.18 -24.13
CA ARG A 186 -10.26 9.52 -24.25
C ARG A 186 -9.41 8.45 -24.92
N ASP A 187 -10.04 7.38 -25.40
CA ASP A 187 -9.37 6.20 -25.97
C ASP A 187 -8.31 5.59 -25.03
N LEU A 188 -8.66 5.45 -23.76
CA LEU A 188 -7.82 4.85 -22.72
C LEU A 188 -8.29 3.42 -22.41
N LYS A 189 -7.30 2.52 -22.23
CA LYS A 189 -7.54 1.08 -21.96
C LYS A 189 -7.21 0.68 -20.52
N ILE A 190 -6.69 1.58 -19.70
CA ILE A 190 -6.31 1.34 -18.31
C ILE A 190 -6.90 2.44 -17.43
N ILE A 191 -7.55 2.04 -16.35
CA ILE A 191 -8.06 2.90 -15.29
C ILE A 191 -7.44 2.46 -13.96
N ILE A 192 -6.88 3.40 -13.22
CA ILE A 192 -6.22 3.16 -11.93
C ILE A 192 -6.96 3.96 -10.86
N ALA A 193 -7.46 3.27 -9.83
CA ALA A 193 -8.17 3.87 -8.70
C ALA A 193 -8.22 2.92 -7.49
N ASP A 194 -8.69 3.42 -6.35
CA ASP A 194 -9.02 2.60 -5.17
C ASP A 194 -10.31 1.78 -5.35
N PHE A 195 -10.39 0.94 -6.38
CA PHE A 195 -11.51 0.03 -6.57
C PHE A 195 -11.62 -0.98 -5.42
N PRO A 196 -12.83 -1.45 -5.06
CA PRO A 196 -13.05 -2.47 -4.03
C PRO A 196 -12.63 -3.89 -4.48
N PHE A 197 -11.94 -4.01 -5.60
CA PHE A 197 -11.40 -5.24 -6.18
C PHE A 197 -10.00 -4.96 -6.73
N ASP A 198 -9.23 -6.01 -7.02
CA ASP A 198 -7.86 -5.86 -7.53
C ASP A 198 -7.77 -5.53 -9.02
N LEU A 199 -8.48 -6.26 -9.86
CA LEU A 199 -8.50 -6.13 -11.30
C LEU A 199 -9.82 -6.61 -11.87
N LYS A 200 -10.43 -5.80 -12.73
CA LYS A 200 -11.57 -6.17 -13.57
C LYS A 200 -11.30 -5.72 -14.99
N ILE A 201 -11.49 -6.61 -15.95
CA ILE A 201 -11.42 -6.26 -17.38
C ILE A 201 -12.86 -6.19 -17.88
N ASN A 202 -13.26 -5.02 -18.37
CA ASN A 202 -14.57 -4.79 -18.96
C ASN A 202 -14.37 -4.44 -20.44
N GLU A 203 -14.82 -5.33 -21.33
CA GLU A 203 -14.49 -5.28 -22.76
C GLU A 203 -12.97 -5.20 -22.93
N ASP A 204 -12.44 -4.05 -23.35
CA ASP A 204 -11.03 -3.83 -23.61
C ASP A 204 -10.37 -2.91 -22.57
N ILE A 205 -11.07 -2.58 -21.48
CA ILE A 205 -10.61 -1.61 -20.46
C ILE A 205 -10.32 -2.35 -19.16
N ALA A 206 -9.09 -2.22 -18.65
CA ALA A 206 -8.69 -2.75 -17.36
C ALA A 206 -8.93 -1.71 -16.24
N LEU A 207 -9.69 -2.09 -15.23
CA LEU A 207 -9.88 -1.35 -13.98
C LEU A 207 -8.98 -2.00 -12.93
N LEU A 208 -7.96 -1.27 -12.47
CA LEU A 208 -6.89 -1.78 -11.63
C LEU A 208 -6.81 -1.01 -10.30
N ASN A 209 -6.85 -1.73 -9.19
CA ASN A 209 -6.39 -1.24 -7.90
C ASN A 209 -5.00 -1.83 -7.63
N PRO A 210 -3.91 -1.07 -7.79
CA PRO A 210 -2.55 -1.58 -7.62
C PRO A 210 -2.27 -2.04 -6.18
N LEU A 211 -2.91 -1.46 -5.16
CA LEU A 211 -2.68 -1.88 -3.77
C LEU A 211 -3.26 -3.27 -3.52
N ARG A 212 -4.49 -3.53 -3.98
CA ARG A 212 -5.11 -4.87 -3.89
C ARG A 212 -4.43 -5.88 -4.79
N PHE A 213 -4.06 -5.45 -6.00
CA PHE A 213 -3.42 -6.30 -6.99
C PHE A 213 -2.04 -6.80 -6.55
N PHE A 214 -1.21 -5.94 -5.97
CA PHE A 214 0.12 -6.33 -5.48
C PHE A 214 0.12 -6.69 -3.98
N HIS A 215 -1.04 -6.65 -3.31
CA HIS A 215 -1.19 -6.80 -1.87
C HIS A 215 -0.20 -5.90 -1.09
N ILE A 216 -0.28 -4.60 -1.38
CA ILE A 216 0.54 -3.53 -0.81
C ILE A 216 -0.28 -2.85 0.27
N GLY A 217 0.18 -2.92 1.51
CA GLY A 217 -0.50 -2.26 2.61
C GLY A 217 -0.43 -0.73 2.50
N PHE A 218 -1.40 -0.03 3.10
CA PHE A 218 -1.46 1.43 3.17
C PHE A 218 -0.16 2.05 3.71
N PHE A 219 0.37 1.49 4.80
CA PHE A 219 1.64 1.96 5.37
C PHE A 219 2.76 1.83 4.35
N GLU A 220 2.91 0.66 3.73
CA GLU A 220 3.92 0.43 2.69
C GLU A 220 3.77 1.41 1.52
N ALA A 221 2.56 1.56 0.98
CA ALA A 221 2.25 2.48 -0.10
C ALA A 221 2.60 3.93 0.25
N LYS A 222 2.27 4.37 1.47
CA LYS A 222 2.59 5.71 1.97
C LYS A 222 4.10 5.96 2.01
N TYR A 223 4.93 4.98 2.39
CA TYR A 223 6.38 5.15 2.39
C TYR A 223 7.00 5.00 1.00
N PHE A 224 6.35 4.26 0.11
CA PHE A 224 6.88 4.00 -1.23
C PHE A 224 6.49 5.08 -2.24
N PHE A 225 5.26 5.59 -2.17
CA PHE A 225 4.72 6.58 -3.12
C PHE A 225 4.31 7.92 -2.48
N GLY A 226 4.29 8.00 -1.15
CA GLY A 226 3.76 9.15 -0.43
C GLY A 226 2.24 9.07 -0.18
N PHE A 227 1.72 10.05 0.54
CA PHE A 227 0.30 10.16 0.86
C PHE A 227 -0.09 11.63 0.99
N GLU A 228 -1.11 12.08 0.25
CA GLU A 228 -1.73 13.39 0.42
C GLU A 228 -3.11 13.18 1.02
N LYS A 229 -3.43 13.93 2.08
CA LYS A 229 -4.74 13.83 2.71
C LYS A 229 -5.77 14.63 1.92
N PRO A 230 -6.94 14.05 1.60
CA PRO A 230 -8.03 14.81 0.99
C PRO A 230 -8.53 15.90 1.96
N VAL A 231 -8.94 17.05 1.42
CA VAL A 231 -9.47 18.15 2.24
C VAL A 231 -10.97 18.06 2.49
N ARG A 232 -11.69 17.33 1.62
CA ARG A 232 -13.11 17.01 1.75
C ARG A 232 -13.27 15.51 1.81
N VAL A 233 -14.08 15.03 2.75
CA VAL A 233 -14.25 13.59 3.00
C VAL A 233 -15.68 13.31 3.44
N ASP A 234 -16.23 12.25 2.89
CA ASP A 234 -17.43 11.58 3.42
C ASP A 234 -16.98 10.69 4.59
N LYS A 235 -17.48 10.99 5.80
CA LYS A 235 -17.03 10.32 7.04
C LYS A 235 -17.48 8.86 7.08
N ASP A 236 -18.70 8.57 6.62
CA ASP A 236 -19.26 7.22 6.67
C ASP A 236 -18.56 6.34 5.63
N ALA A 237 -18.40 6.85 4.40
CA ALA A 237 -17.67 6.13 3.36
C ALA A 237 -16.20 5.87 3.75
N MET A 238 -15.57 6.78 4.48
CA MET A 238 -14.20 6.57 4.96
C MET A 238 -14.14 5.42 5.97
N ILE A 239 -15.11 5.32 6.90
CA ILE A 239 -15.14 4.23 7.87
C ILE A 239 -15.29 2.90 7.14
N ASP A 240 -16.25 2.81 6.23
CA ASP A 240 -16.47 1.61 5.41
C ASP A 240 -15.17 1.20 4.71
N PHE A 241 -14.49 2.15 4.08
CA PHE A 241 -13.24 1.92 3.36
C PHE A 241 -12.11 1.45 4.28
N VAL A 242 -11.94 2.10 5.44
CA VAL A 242 -10.92 1.72 6.42
C VAL A 242 -11.20 0.31 6.96
N VAL A 243 -12.45 0.01 7.29
CA VAL A 243 -12.85 -1.33 7.77
C VAL A 243 -12.55 -2.39 6.72
N ASP A 244 -12.87 -2.12 5.45
CA ASP A 244 -12.59 -3.03 4.33
C ASP A 244 -11.08 -3.27 4.14
N MET A 245 -10.28 -2.19 4.11
CA MET A 245 -8.82 -2.29 4.00
C MET A 245 -8.19 -3.06 5.17
N VAL A 246 -8.71 -2.89 6.40
CA VAL A 246 -8.25 -3.65 7.58
C VAL A 246 -8.64 -5.12 7.47
N ALA A 247 -9.88 -5.41 7.06
CA ALA A 247 -10.38 -6.77 6.88
C ALA A 247 -9.57 -7.56 5.85
N GLU A 248 -9.13 -6.91 4.77
CA GLU A 248 -8.27 -7.51 3.75
C GLU A 248 -6.79 -7.60 4.14
N GLY A 249 -6.41 -7.06 5.30
CA GLY A 249 -5.00 -7.01 5.74
C GLY A 249 -4.15 -5.98 4.98
N LEU A 250 -4.78 -5.05 4.26
CA LEU A 250 -4.12 -3.94 3.56
C LEU A 250 -3.95 -2.70 4.42
N MET A 251 -4.45 -2.68 5.65
CA MET A 251 -4.24 -1.59 6.60
C MET A 251 -4.16 -2.14 8.01
N GLU A 252 -3.20 -1.64 8.80
CA GLU A 252 -3.15 -1.96 10.23
C GLU A 252 -4.29 -1.25 10.96
N SER A 253 -4.90 -1.92 11.94
CA SER A 253 -6.04 -1.35 12.69
C SER A 253 -5.69 -0.03 13.39
N THR A 254 -4.44 0.13 13.82
CA THR A 254 -3.93 1.37 14.42
C THR A 254 -3.86 2.52 13.42
N ASP A 255 -3.43 2.25 12.18
CA ASP A 255 -3.41 3.26 11.12
C ASP A 255 -4.83 3.66 10.72
N GLY A 256 -5.72 2.67 10.59
CA GLY A 256 -7.14 2.89 10.34
C GLY A 256 -7.80 3.78 11.41
N ALA A 257 -7.60 3.46 12.69
CA ALA A 257 -8.11 4.26 13.80
C ALA A 257 -7.59 5.71 13.76
N ASN A 258 -6.31 5.91 13.45
CA ASN A 258 -5.71 7.24 13.32
C ASN A 258 -6.30 8.05 12.17
N LEU A 259 -6.58 7.41 11.02
CA LEU A 259 -7.24 8.05 9.88
C LEU A 259 -8.68 8.42 10.21
N ILE A 260 -9.42 7.51 10.84
CA ILE A 260 -10.79 7.75 11.28
C ILE A 260 -10.84 8.96 12.23
N TRP A 261 -9.99 8.96 13.26
CA TRP A 261 -9.89 10.06 14.21
C TRP A 261 -9.53 11.39 13.55
N TRP A 262 -8.62 11.37 12.57
CA TRP A 262 -8.25 12.56 11.82
C TRP A 262 -9.42 13.19 11.07
N ALA A 263 -10.23 12.40 10.36
CA ALA A 263 -11.36 12.96 9.62
C ALA A 263 -12.50 13.38 10.54
N TRP A 264 -12.66 12.74 11.70
CA TRP A 264 -13.71 13.12 12.66
C TRP A 264 -13.46 14.47 13.34
N LYS A 265 -12.19 14.83 13.55
CA LYS A 265 -11.77 16.11 14.12
C LYS A 265 -11.96 17.30 13.18
N ARG A 266 -12.21 17.06 11.90
CA ARG A 266 -12.53 18.08 10.91
C ARG A 266 -14.03 18.24 10.76
#